data_AF-A0AAE1TSG4-F1
#
_entry.id   AF-A0AAE1TSG4-F1
#
_cell.length_a   1.000
_cell.length_b   1.000
_cell.length_c   1.000
_cell.angle_alpha   90.00
_cell.angle_beta   90.00
_cell.angle_gamma   90.00
#
_symmetry.space_group_name_H-M   'P 1'
#
loop_
_entity.id
_entity.type
_entity.pdbx_description
1 polymer ?
#
loop_
_entity_poly.entity_id
_entity_poly.type
_entity_poly.pdbx_seq_one_letter_code
_entity_poly.pdbx_strand_id
1 'polypeptide(L)'
;MEARTRQGGKKKCRECNQFKELDEDMRCTTCVTPEDKDECRTCKRKVTEIDNAIKCDGCKTWNHIGCEKVGKNYYKALKEEDGATWFCKICKQTILSSFGQLAKLKEDYKQVMKKIQGITDKNERVKIIEEKMEEKDDDIVDKVTNTIVEKTEAVDIVQKTAEVVIRHIEEKEKREKRKKNVVVYNVPESSHNEVQSRIDEDLSRCNDLFENSLKVRECKIERVSKLGRPREDNRSRPMLVQLRSEDDKWSSLTSAKNIKHETNPEKKKIGISKDLTKEERDAEKRVRQELYEKRSNGEQGWYVKNGKLYREQAIRNRF
;
A
#
# COMPACT_ATOMS: atom_id res chain seq x y z
N MET A 1 -60.43 -30.11 -6.69
CA MET A 1 -61.05 -30.18 -8.03
C MET A 1 -60.08 -30.92 -8.93
N GLU A 2 -60.55 -32.10 -9.35
CA GLU A 2 -60.28 -32.76 -10.64
C GLU A 2 -58.87 -33.24 -10.98
N ALA A 3 -58.72 -34.53 -10.71
CA ALA A 3 -57.87 -35.45 -11.44
C ALA A 3 -58.08 -35.34 -12.96
N ARG A 4 -56.98 -35.30 -13.71
CA ARG A 4 -56.93 -35.68 -15.13
C ARG A 4 -56.17 -36.98 -15.28
N THR A 5 -56.91 -38.07 -15.13
CA THR A 5 -56.62 -39.36 -15.78
C THR A 5 -56.74 -39.24 -17.30
N ARG A 6 -55.99 -40.13 -18.00
CA ARG A 6 -56.02 -40.48 -19.45
C ARG A 6 -54.98 -39.70 -20.28
N GLN A 7 -54.14 -40.33 -21.13
CA GLN A 7 -54.37 -41.50 -21.97
C GLN A 7 -53.04 -42.10 -22.47
N GLY A 8 -53.08 -43.40 -22.83
CA GLY A 8 -51.98 -44.30 -23.19
C GLY A 8 -50.78 -43.77 -23.99
N GLY A 9 -49.59 -44.20 -23.57
CA GLY A 9 -48.29 -43.85 -24.13
C GLY A 9 -48.04 -44.39 -25.54
N LYS A 10 -48.61 -43.72 -26.55
CA LYS A 10 -48.14 -43.84 -27.94
C LYS A 10 -47.09 -42.77 -28.18
N LYS A 11 -45.93 -43.14 -28.74
CA LYS A 11 -44.85 -42.22 -29.12
C LYS A 11 -44.88 -42.03 -30.64
N LYS A 12 -44.45 -40.85 -31.10
CA LYS A 12 -44.41 -40.51 -32.54
C LYS A 12 -43.22 -41.24 -33.19
N CYS A 13 -43.48 -42.12 -34.15
CA CYS A 13 -42.42 -42.77 -34.93
C CYS A 13 -41.66 -41.71 -35.75
N ARG A 14 -40.32 -41.69 -35.68
CA ARG A 14 -39.49 -40.71 -36.40
C ARG A 14 -39.53 -40.86 -37.92
N GLU A 15 -39.83 -42.05 -38.44
CA GLU A 15 -39.76 -42.34 -39.87
C GLU A 15 -41.09 -42.08 -40.60
N CYS A 16 -42.22 -42.54 -40.05
CA CYS A 16 -43.54 -42.32 -40.68
C CYS A 16 -44.33 -41.16 -40.04
N ASN A 17 -43.82 -40.56 -38.97
CA ASN A 17 -44.42 -39.44 -38.26
C ASN A 17 -45.82 -39.71 -37.66
N GLN A 18 -46.23 -40.97 -37.52
CA GLN A 18 -47.49 -41.39 -36.89
C GLN A 18 -47.29 -41.84 -35.44
N PHE A 19 -48.30 -41.65 -34.58
CA PHE A 19 -48.29 -42.11 -33.18
C PHE A 19 -48.71 -43.58 -33.10
N LYS A 20 -47.78 -44.46 -32.75
CA LYS A 20 -47.98 -45.92 -32.67
C LYS A 20 -47.35 -46.48 -31.40
N GLU A 21 -47.69 -47.73 -31.06
CA GLU A 21 -46.92 -48.51 -30.08
C GLU A 21 -45.57 -48.86 -30.71
N LEU A 22 -44.49 -48.55 -30.00
CA LEU A 22 -43.12 -48.84 -30.42
C LEU A 22 -42.63 -50.05 -29.62
N ASP A 23 -41.76 -50.85 -30.23
CA ASP A 23 -41.03 -51.90 -29.49
C ASP A 23 -39.98 -51.29 -28.53
N GLU A 24 -39.29 -52.16 -27.77
CA GLU A 24 -38.25 -51.76 -26.80
C GLU A 24 -37.10 -50.97 -27.45
N ASP A 25 -36.90 -51.12 -28.77
CA ASP A 25 -35.90 -50.43 -29.57
C ASP A 25 -36.41 -49.12 -30.21
N MET A 26 -37.61 -48.66 -29.83
CA MET A 26 -38.27 -47.48 -30.41
C MET A 26 -38.50 -47.57 -31.93
N ARG A 27 -38.58 -48.78 -32.49
CA ARG A 27 -38.92 -49.02 -33.89
C ARG A 27 -40.41 -49.27 -34.06
N CYS A 28 -40.93 -48.77 -35.17
CA CYS A 28 -42.33 -48.93 -35.54
C CYS A 28 -42.49 -50.27 -36.28
N THR A 29 -43.29 -51.19 -35.73
CA THR A 29 -43.52 -52.53 -36.31
C THR A 29 -44.09 -52.52 -37.72
N THR A 30 -44.83 -51.47 -38.10
CA THR A 30 -45.31 -51.27 -39.48
C THR A 30 -44.31 -50.55 -40.40
N CYS A 31 -43.17 -50.11 -39.87
CA CYS A 31 -42.14 -49.37 -40.59
C CYS A 31 -40.91 -50.25 -40.90
N VAL A 32 -40.99 -51.55 -40.60
CA VAL A 32 -40.06 -52.55 -41.15
C VAL A 32 -40.19 -52.46 -42.67
N THR A 33 -39.16 -51.88 -43.29
CA THR A 33 -39.06 -51.81 -44.74
C THR A 33 -38.97 -53.22 -45.31
N PRO A 34 -39.44 -53.42 -46.56
CA PRO A 34 -39.84 -54.71 -47.08
C PRO A 34 -38.73 -55.76 -46.94
N GLU A 35 -39.13 -56.95 -46.50
CA GLU A 35 -38.45 -58.22 -46.70
C GLU A 35 -37.58 -58.17 -47.95
N ASP A 36 -36.31 -58.54 -47.78
CA ASP A 36 -35.27 -58.66 -48.80
C ASP A 36 -35.86 -59.00 -50.17
N LYS A 37 -36.14 -57.97 -50.95
CA LYS A 37 -36.48 -58.19 -52.34
C LYS A 37 -35.16 -58.61 -52.97
N ASP A 38 -35.00 -59.91 -53.17
CA ASP A 38 -34.03 -60.51 -54.06
C ASP A 38 -34.30 -59.97 -55.46
N GLU A 39 -34.02 -58.70 -55.71
CA GLU A 39 -34.21 -58.01 -56.96
C GLU A 39 -32.87 -57.46 -57.39
N CYS A 40 -32.55 -57.63 -58.66
CA CYS A 40 -31.33 -57.11 -59.22
C CYS A 40 -31.36 -55.59 -59.20
N ARG A 41 -30.38 -54.95 -58.56
CA ARG A 41 -30.33 -53.50 -58.41
C ARG A 41 -30.43 -52.75 -59.74
N THR A 42 -29.82 -53.28 -60.79
CA THR A 42 -29.71 -52.66 -62.11
C THR A 42 -30.94 -52.86 -63.00
N CYS A 43 -31.49 -54.08 -63.08
CA CYS A 43 -32.64 -54.36 -63.95
C CYS A 43 -33.99 -54.47 -63.22
N LYS A 44 -34.00 -54.40 -61.88
CA LYS A 44 -35.19 -54.52 -61.01
C LYS A 44 -35.97 -55.82 -61.12
N ARG A 45 -35.45 -56.82 -61.85
CA ARG A 45 -36.04 -58.15 -61.93
C ARG A 45 -35.69 -58.95 -60.69
N LYS A 46 -36.64 -59.77 -60.22
CA LYS A 46 -36.42 -60.72 -59.14
C LYS A 46 -35.31 -61.70 -59.52
N VAL A 47 -34.36 -61.89 -58.62
CA VAL A 47 -33.26 -62.83 -58.65
C VAL A 47 -33.76 -64.12 -58.02
N THR A 48 -33.64 -65.20 -58.78
CA THR A 48 -33.99 -66.56 -58.34
C THR A 48 -32.71 -67.39 -58.19
N GLU A 49 -32.82 -68.58 -57.60
CA GLU A 49 -31.67 -69.50 -57.46
C GLU A 49 -31.09 -69.97 -58.80
N ILE A 50 -31.89 -69.90 -59.87
CA ILE A 50 -31.49 -70.28 -61.23
C ILE A 50 -30.68 -69.14 -61.89
N ASP A 51 -30.87 -67.91 -61.43
CA ASP A 51 -30.20 -66.76 -61.99
C ASP A 51 -28.73 -66.73 -61.59
N ASN A 52 -27.86 -66.48 -62.57
CA ASN A 52 -26.47 -66.15 -62.28
C ASN A 52 -26.42 -64.72 -61.71
N ALA A 53 -26.52 -64.61 -60.40
CA ALA A 53 -26.46 -63.37 -59.65
C ALA A 53 -25.42 -63.45 -58.52
N ILE A 54 -24.92 -62.28 -58.14
CA ILE A 54 -23.96 -62.10 -57.07
C ILE A 54 -24.41 -60.96 -56.14
N LYS A 55 -24.28 -61.18 -54.83
CA LYS A 55 -24.61 -60.19 -53.80
C LYS A 55 -23.40 -59.28 -53.59
N CYS A 56 -23.61 -57.97 -53.66
CA CYS A 56 -22.54 -57.00 -53.41
C CYS A 56 -22.20 -56.95 -51.91
N ASP A 57 -20.93 -57.08 -51.55
CA ASP A 57 -20.51 -57.02 -50.14
C ASP A 57 -20.65 -55.64 -49.51
N GLY A 58 -20.59 -54.56 -50.30
CA GLY A 58 -20.68 -53.19 -49.80
C GLY A 58 -22.11 -52.75 -49.51
N CYS A 59 -23.04 -52.95 -50.45
CA CYS A 59 -24.44 -52.50 -50.30
C CYS A 59 -25.44 -53.63 -50.04
N LYS A 60 -24.97 -54.88 -49.98
CA LYS A 60 -25.78 -56.08 -49.75
C LYS A 60 -26.92 -56.31 -50.76
N THR A 61 -26.86 -55.69 -51.94
CA THR A 61 -27.86 -55.89 -53.02
C THR A 61 -27.42 -56.93 -54.03
N TRP A 62 -28.38 -57.71 -54.55
CA TRP A 62 -28.14 -58.67 -55.62
C TRP A 62 -27.99 -58.00 -56.98
N ASN A 63 -27.12 -58.56 -57.82
CA ASN A 63 -26.91 -58.11 -59.19
C ASN A 63 -26.75 -59.32 -60.11
N HIS A 64 -27.51 -59.36 -61.20
CA HIS A 64 -27.25 -60.32 -62.27
C HIS A 64 -25.87 -60.07 -62.86
N ILE A 65 -25.11 -61.14 -63.09
CA ILE A 65 -23.77 -61.04 -63.68
C ILE A 65 -23.81 -60.34 -65.04
N GLY A 66 -24.88 -60.54 -65.82
CA GLY A 66 -25.07 -59.87 -67.11
C GLY A 66 -25.32 -58.37 -66.97
N CYS A 67 -26.06 -57.95 -65.94
CA CYS A 67 -26.35 -56.54 -65.69
C CYS A 67 -25.11 -55.74 -65.28
N GLU A 68 -24.19 -56.36 -64.52
CA GLU A 68 -22.92 -55.76 -64.11
C GLU A 68 -21.75 -56.12 -65.04
N LYS A 69 -22.02 -56.81 -66.16
CA LYS A 69 -21.02 -57.27 -67.14
C LYS A 69 -19.88 -58.11 -66.52
N VAL A 70 -20.22 -58.91 -65.51
CA VAL A 70 -19.31 -59.86 -64.85
C VAL A 70 -19.17 -61.09 -65.75
N GLY A 71 -17.95 -61.38 -66.20
CA GLY A 71 -17.67 -62.55 -67.04
C GLY A 71 -17.99 -63.87 -66.33
N LYS A 72 -18.55 -64.85 -67.05
CA LYS A 72 -18.98 -66.14 -66.47
C LYS A 72 -17.84 -66.88 -65.75
N ASN A 73 -16.61 -66.84 -66.30
CA ASN A 73 -15.44 -67.48 -65.67
C ASN A 73 -15.07 -66.80 -64.35
N TYR A 74 -15.16 -65.46 -64.29
CA TYR A 74 -14.89 -64.70 -63.08
C TYR A 74 -15.95 -64.94 -62.01
N TYR A 75 -17.23 -65.06 -62.40
CA TYR A 75 -18.29 -65.46 -61.48
C TYR A 75 -18.08 -66.87 -60.90
N LYS A 76 -17.66 -67.84 -61.73
CA LYS A 76 -17.32 -69.20 -61.25
C LYS A 76 -16.20 -69.15 -60.22
N ALA A 77 -15.12 -68.42 -60.51
CA ALA A 77 -14.02 -68.26 -59.56
C ALA A 77 -14.46 -67.64 -58.22
N LEU A 78 -15.31 -66.59 -58.25
CA LEU A 78 -15.86 -65.98 -57.03
C LEU A 78 -16.77 -66.93 -56.22
N LYS A 79 -17.37 -67.94 -56.86
CA LYS A 79 -18.21 -68.93 -56.19
C LYS A 79 -17.40 -70.09 -55.63
N GLU A 80 -16.25 -70.39 -56.23
CA GLU A 80 -15.35 -71.48 -55.82
C GLU A 80 -14.37 -71.05 -54.70
N GLU A 81 -14.06 -69.76 -54.59
CA GLU A 81 -13.16 -69.21 -53.57
C GLU A 81 -13.93 -68.71 -52.34
N ASP A 82 -13.84 -69.46 -51.24
CA ASP A 82 -14.43 -69.05 -49.95
C ASP A 82 -13.77 -67.74 -49.45
N GLY A 83 -14.59 -66.73 -49.19
CA GLY A 83 -14.14 -65.42 -48.71
C GLY A 83 -13.82 -64.40 -49.82
N ALA A 84 -14.04 -64.73 -51.09
CA ALA A 84 -13.89 -63.77 -52.18
C ALA A 84 -14.92 -62.64 -52.07
N THR A 85 -14.45 -61.40 -51.91
CA THR A 85 -15.34 -60.23 -51.84
C THR A 85 -15.63 -59.66 -53.22
N TRP A 86 -16.89 -59.30 -53.48
CA TRP A 86 -17.29 -58.62 -54.71
C TRP A 86 -18.10 -57.36 -54.44
N PHE A 87 -17.73 -56.29 -55.15
CA PHE A 87 -18.39 -55.00 -55.07
C PHE A 87 -19.01 -54.64 -56.43
N CYS A 88 -20.26 -54.18 -56.44
CA CYS A 88 -20.90 -53.64 -57.64
C CYS A 88 -20.19 -52.36 -58.09
N LYS A 89 -20.40 -51.93 -59.34
CA LYS A 89 -19.70 -50.76 -59.92
C LYS A 89 -19.78 -49.50 -59.04
N ILE A 90 -20.97 -49.25 -58.47
CA ILE A 90 -21.20 -48.12 -57.55
C ILE A 90 -20.34 -48.25 -56.29
N CYS A 91 -20.40 -49.38 -55.59
CA CYS A 91 -19.62 -49.61 -54.38
C CYS A 91 -18.11 -49.59 -54.66
N LYS A 92 -17.65 -50.12 -55.80
CA LYS A 92 -16.24 -50.03 -56.22
C LYS A 92 -15.81 -48.57 -56.36
N GLN A 93 -16.61 -47.74 -57.00
CA GLN A 93 -16.31 -46.32 -57.16
C GLN A 93 -16.27 -45.59 -55.82
N THR A 94 -17.22 -45.86 -54.91
CA THR A 94 -17.24 -45.28 -53.56
C THR A 94 -16.05 -45.73 -52.71
N ILE A 95 -15.65 -47.00 -52.79
CA ILE A 95 -14.49 -47.53 -52.07
C ILE A 95 -13.21 -46.89 -52.58
N LEU A 96 -13.02 -46.81 -53.91
CA LEU A 96 -11.86 -46.18 -54.52
C LEU A 96 -11.77 -44.68 -54.17
N SER A 97 -12.89 -43.95 -54.13
CA SER A 97 -12.89 -42.55 -53.68
C SER A 97 -12.54 -42.42 -52.19
N SER A 98 -12.99 -43.37 -51.36
CA SER A 98 -12.70 -43.38 -49.92
C SER A 98 -11.22 -43.69 -49.63
N PHE A 99 -10.57 -44.54 -50.44
CA PHE A 99 -9.12 -44.77 -50.34
C PHE A 99 -8.30 -43.51 -50.62
N GLY A 100 -8.73 -42.68 -51.58
CA GLY A 100 -8.12 -41.37 -51.81
C GLY A 100 -8.23 -40.45 -50.60
N GLN A 101 -9.38 -40.47 -49.90
CA GLN A 101 -9.58 -39.72 -48.66
C GLN A 101 -8.72 -40.27 -47.51
N LEU A 102 -8.56 -41.59 -47.39
CA LEU A 102 -7.71 -42.22 -46.38
C LEU A 102 -6.22 -41.87 -46.56
N ALA A 103 -5.74 -41.84 -47.80
CA ALA A 103 -4.37 -41.42 -48.09
C ALA A 103 -4.13 -39.96 -47.66
N LYS A 104 -5.09 -39.06 -47.95
CA LYS A 104 -5.05 -37.67 -47.50
C LYS A 104 -5.08 -37.56 -45.97
N LEU A 105 -5.97 -38.30 -45.31
CA LEU A 105 -6.09 -38.31 -43.85
C LEU A 105 -4.79 -38.78 -43.17
N LYS A 106 -4.09 -39.77 -43.75
CA LYS A 106 -2.80 -40.24 -43.25
C LYS A 106 -1.72 -39.16 -43.34
N GLU A 107 -1.71 -38.39 -44.43
CA GLU A 107 -0.79 -37.26 -44.58
C GLU A 107 -1.12 -36.12 -43.61
N ASP A 108 -2.40 -35.77 -43.46
CA ASP A 108 -2.84 -34.77 -42.50
C ASP A 108 -2.47 -35.18 -41.06
N TYR A 109 -2.62 -36.47 -40.71
CA TYR A 109 -2.20 -37.01 -39.42
C TYR A 109 -0.70 -36.82 -39.18
N LYS A 110 0.14 -37.10 -40.18
CA LYS A 110 1.60 -36.88 -40.10
C LYS A 110 1.95 -35.40 -39.90
N GLN A 111 1.24 -34.50 -40.57
CA GLN A 111 1.43 -33.06 -40.40
C GLN A 111 1.00 -32.58 -39.01
N VAL A 112 -0.12 -33.07 -38.49
CA VAL A 112 -0.60 -32.76 -37.14
C VAL A 112 0.40 -33.24 -36.09
N MET A 113 0.90 -34.46 -36.19
CA MET A 113 1.91 -34.98 -35.26
C MET A 113 3.20 -34.15 -35.26
N LYS A 114 3.65 -33.68 -36.44
CA LYS A 114 4.81 -32.77 -36.54
C LYS A 114 4.54 -31.43 -35.85
N LYS A 115 3.32 -30.88 -35.97
CA LYS A 115 2.93 -29.64 -35.27
C LYS A 115 2.85 -29.85 -33.75
N ILE A 116 2.33 -30.98 -33.28
CA ILE A 116 2.28 -31.32 -31.85
C ILE A 116 3.69 -31.38 -31.24
N GLN A 117 4.63 -32.02 -31.94
CA GLN A 117 6.02 -32.03 -31.49
C GLN A 117 6.60 -30.60 -31.39
N GLY A 118 6.38 -29.78 -32.42
CA GLY A 118 6.87 -28.39 -32.41
C GLY A 118 6.22 -27.49 -31.35
N ILE A 119 4.98 -27.76 -30.94
CA ILE A 119 4.34 -27.07 -29.81
C ILE A 119 4.96 -27.52 -28.49
N THR A 120 5.21 -28.83 -28.34
CA THR A 120 5.83 -29.39 -27.14
C THR A 120 7.22 -28.79 -26.90
N ASP A 121 8.05 -28.71 -27.94
CA ASP A 121 9.38 -28.11 -27.85
C ASP A 121 9.33 -26.61 -27.51
N LYS A 122 8.31 -25.89 -28.01
CA LYS A 122 8.11 -24.46 -27.68
C LYS A 122 7.67 -24.26 -26.23
N ASN A 123 6.79 -25.12 -25.72
CA ASN A 123 6.34 -25.05 -24.34
C ASN A 123 7.49 -25.28 -23.35
N GLU A 124 8.40 -26.20 -23.65
CA GLU A 124 9.59 -26.42 -22.82
C GLU A 124 10.50 -25.17 -22.76
N ARG A 125 10.66 -24.48 -23.89
CA ARG A 125 11.42 -23.22 -23.93
C ARG A 125 10.75 -22.10 -23.14
N VAL A 126 9.41 -22.03 -23.16
CA VAL A 126 8.65 -21.04 -22.37
C VAL A 126 8.86 -21.30 -20.88
N LYS A 127 8.80 -22.55 -20.45
CA LYS A 127 9.01 -22.93 -19.05
C LYS A 127 10.38 -22.48 -18.51
N ILE A 128 11.45 -22.68 -19.29
CA ILE A 128 12.81 -22.23 -18.92
C ILE A 128 12.88 -20.69 -18.84
N ILE A 129 12.14 -19.97 -19.68
CA ILE A 129 12.10 -18.50 -19.64
C ILE A 129 11.35 -18.03 -18.40
N GLU A 130 10.23 -18.65 -18.06
CA GLU A 130 9.45 -18.35 -16.85
C GLU A 130 10.30 -18.52 -15.59
N GLU A 131 11.02 -19.64 -15.45
CA GLU A 131 11.92 -19.88 -14.32
C GLU A 131 13.03 -18.82 -14.20
N LYS A 132 13.60 -18.37 -15.33
CA LYS A 132 14.63 -17.30 -15.35
C LYS A 132 14.08 -15.91 -15.10
N MET A 133 12.79 -15.68 -15.37
CA MET A 133 12.15 -14.40 -15.07
C MET A 133 11.86 -14.30 -13.57
N GLU A 134 11.39 -15.37 -12.95
CA GLU A 134 11.13 -15.44 -11.51
C GLU A 134 12.41 -15.15 -10.69
N GLU A 135 13.54 -15.78 -11.06
CA GLU A 135 14.84 -15.52 -10.41
C GLU A 135 15.30 -14.04 -10.52
N LYS A 136 15.01 -13.39 -11.66
CA LYS A 136 15.36 -11.97 -11.85
C LYS A 136 14.42 -11.03 -11.12
N ASP A 137 13.14 -11.38 -11.01
CA ASP A 137 12.16 -10.58 -10.29
C ASP A 137 12.53 -10.52 -8.80
N ASP A 138 12.98 -11.62 -8.20
CA ASP A 138 13.45 -11.66 -6.81
C ASP A 138 14.69 -10.75 -6.58
N ASP A 139 15.71 -10.83 -7.44
CA ASP A 139 16.90 -9.97 -7.36
C ASP A 139 16.58 -8.47 -7.52
N ILE A 140 15.58 -8.14 -8.35
CA ILE A 140 15.11 -6.76 -8.51
C ILE A 140 14.39 -6.30 -7.23
N VAL A 141 13.53 -7.13 -6.63
CA VAL A 141 12.82 -6.80 -5.39
C VAL A 141 13.81 -6.54 -4.26
N ASP A 142 14.84 -7.37 -4.10
CA ASP A 142 15.86 -7.20 -3.07
C ASP A 142 16.69 -5.91 -3.26
N LYS A 143 17.07 -5.58 -4.50
CA LYS A 143 17.79 -4.32 -4.80
C LYS A 143 16.95 -3.09 -4.52
N VAL A 144 15.66 -3.14 -4.89
CA VAL A 144 14.73 -2.02 -4.68
C VAL A 144 14.43 -1.82 -3.20
N THR A 145 14.17 -2.89 -2.45
CA THR A 145 13.86 -2.81 -1.01
C THR A 145 15.03 -2.24 -0.21
N ASN A 146 16.26 -2.72 -0.43
CA ASN A 146 17.45 -2.18 0.25
C ASN A 146 17.67 -0.69 -0.04
N THR A 147 17.49 -0.26 -1.30
CA THR A 147 17.62 1.16 -1.69
C THR A 147 16.56 2.05 -1.02
N ILE A 148 15.34 1.54 -0.83
CA ILE A 148 14.26 2.29 -0.16
C ILE A 148 14.57 2.46 1.33
N VAL A 149 15.02 1.41 2.01
CA VAL A 149 15.35 1.46 3.45
C VAL A 149 16.42 2.52 3.72
N GLU A 150 17.55 2.48 3.01
CA GLU A 150 18.65 3.45 3.18
C GLU A 150 18.18 4.90 2.97
N LYS A 151 17.31 5.15 1.98
CA LYS A 151 16.77 6.49 1.72
C LYS A 151 15.80 6.94 2.81
N THR A 152 15.00 6.04 3.37
CA THR A 152 14.02 6.39 4.42
C THR A 152 14.70 6.78 5.73
N GLU A 153 15.79 6.09 6.12
CA GLU A 153 16.56 6.44 7.32
C GLU A 153 17.22 7.82 7.19
N ALA A 154 17.79 8.12 6.01
CA ALA A 154 18.35 9.42 5.72
C ALA A 154 17.31 10.56 5.85
N VAL A 155 16.07 10.32 5.40
CA VAL A 155 14.97 11.30 5.51
C VAL A 155 14.58 11.56 6.97
N ASP A 156 14.48 10.52 7.81
CA ASP A 156 14.12 10.68 9.24
C ASP A 156 15.20 11.47 10.01
N ILE A 157 16.48 11.24 9.70
CA ILE A 157 17.59 12.00 10.31
C ILE A 157 17.53 13.48 9.89
N VAL A 158 17.28 13.77 8.62
CA VAL A 158 17.16 15.14 8.11
C VAL A 158 15.97 15.85 8.76
N GLN A 159 14.83 15.17 8.90
CA GLN A 159 13.64 15.74 9.52
C GLN A 159 13.88 16.09 11.01
N LYS A 160 14.41 15.15 11.80
CA LYS A 160 14.75 15.40 13.21
C LYS A 160 15.75 16.55 13.36
N THR A 161 16.73 16.64 12.46
CA THR A 161 17.72 17.73 12.48
C THR A 161 17.05 19.07 12.17
N ALA A 162 16.16 19.13 11.18
CA ALA A 162 15.43 20.35 10.82
C ALA A 162 14.57 20.86 11.98
N GLU A 163 13.84 19.98 12.68
CA GLU A 163 13.05 20.35 13.86
C GLU A 163 13.90 20.95 14.99
N VAL A 164 15.07 20.35 15.25
CA VAL A 164 16.01 20.89 16.24
C VAL A 164 16.52 22.26 15.83
N VAL A 165 16.85 22.48 14.55
CA VAL A 165 17.31 23.77 14.03
C VAL A 165 16.22 24.84 14.15
N ILE A 166 14.98 24.53 13.76
CA ILE A 166 13.84 25.45 13.86
C ILE A 166 13.65 25.89 15.32
N ARG A 167 13.66 24.96 16.28
CA ARG A 167 13.56 25.28 17.71
C ARG A 167 14.68 26.22 18.18
N HIS A 168 15.92 26.01 17.71
CA HIS A 168 17.04 26.89 18.05
C HIS A 168 16.89 28.30 17.45
N ILE A 169 16.34 28.41 16.23
CA ILE A 169 16.07 29.71 15.60
C ILE A 169 15.01 30.46 16.41
N GLU A 170 13.88 29.81 16.73
CA GLU A 170 12.83 30.45 17.52
C GLU A 170 13.31 30.90 18.90
N GLU A 171 14.14 30.08 19.56
CA GLU A 171 14.70 30.42 20.87
C GLU A 171 15.67 31.61 20.77
N LYS A 172 16.49 31.68 19.72
CA LYS A 172 17.34 32.85 19.45
C LYS A 172 16.50 34.11 19.24
N GLU A 173 15.44 34.05 18.45
CA GLU A 173 14.55 35.19 18.25
C GLU A 173 13.84 35.63 19.54
N LYS A 174 13.42 34.67 20.38
CA LYS A 174 12.84 34.96 21.70
C LYS A 174 13.86 35.66 22.61
N ARG A 175 15.14 35.27 22.57
CA ARG A 175 16.22 35.94 23.32
C ARG A 175 16.49 37.34 22.79
N GLU A 176 16.54 37.52 21.47
CA GLU A 176 16.72 38.84 20.85
C GLU A 176 15.62 39.82 21.26
N LYS A 177 14.36 39.38 21.31
CA LYS A 177 13.23 40.20 21.79
C LYS A 177 13.31 40.56 23.27
N ARG A 178 14.08 39.81 24.08
CA ARG A 178 14.24 40.00 25.53
C ARG A 178 15.60 40.60 25.92
N LYS A 179 16.48 40.87 24.94
CA LYS A 179 17.84 41.32 25.21
C LYS A 179 17.91 42.67 25.90
N LYS A 180 16.88 43.51 25.79
CA LYS A 180 16.77 44.81 26.47
C LYS A 180 15.87 44.80 27.72
N ASN A 181 15.34 43.63 28.08
CA ASN A 181 14.37 43.52 29.16
C ASN A 181 15.04 43.14 30.49
N VAL A 182 14.54 43.72 31.57
CA VAL A 182 14.79 43.28 32.94
C VAL A 182 13.47 43.04 33.66
N VAL A 183 13.52 42.16 34.65
CA VAL A 183 12.38 41.88 35.54
C VAL A 183 12.70 42.39 36.93
N VAL A 184 11.86 43.30 37.42
CA VAL A 184 11.98 43.92 38.74
C VAL A 184 10.93 43.30 39.67
N TYR A 185 11.34 42.82 40.84
CA TYR A 185 10.48 42.19 41.84
C TYR A 185 10.23 43.12 43.02
N ASN A 186 9.12 42.90 43.71
CA ASN A 186 8.74 43.59 44.95
C ASN A 186 8.58 45.12 44.79
N VAL A 187 8.23 45.59 43.58
CA VAL A 187 7.78 46.97 43.38
C VAL A 187 6.32 47.04 43.82
N PRO A 188 5.94 47.94 44.75
CA PRO A 188 4.54 48.08 45.18
C PRO A 188 3.58 48.20 43.98
N GLU A 189 2.34 47.72 44.15
CA GLU A 189 1.30 47.94 43.14
C GLU A 189 0.79 49.37 43.23
N SER A 190 0.24 49.88 42.13
CA SER A 190 -0.45 51.16 42.12
C SER A 190 -1.87 50.99 42.67
N SER A 191 -2.35 51.96 43.45
CA SER A 191 -3.73 52.02 43.94
C SER A 191 -4.66 52.81 43.00
N HIS A 192 -4.15 53.32 41.87
CA HIS A 192 -4.98 54.07 40.92
C HIS A 192 -5.98 53.15 40.20
N ASN A 193 -7.19 53.66 39.99
CA ASN A 193 -8.24 52.94 39.26
C ASN A 193 -8.01 52.99 37.74
N GLU A 194 -7.52 54.12 37.23
CA GLU A 194 -7.30 54.33 35.81
C GLU A 194 -6.05 53.59 35.31
N VAL A 195 -6.13 52.98 34.13
CA VAL A 195 -5.01 52.23 33.54
C VAL A 195 -3.80 53.12 33.30
N GLN A 196 -4.01 54.32 32.75
CA GLN A 196 -2.92 55.22 32.40
C GLN A 196 -2.16 55.72 33.63
N SER A 197 -2.87 56.18 34.66
CA SER A 197 -2.25 56.64 35.91
C SER A 197 -1.43 55.55 36.60
N ARG A 198 -1.85 54.28 36.51
CA ARG A 198 -1.05 53.15 37.03
C ARG A 198 0.26 52.97 36.27
N ILE A 199 0.22 53.10 34.94
CA ILE A 199 1.42 52.99 34.08
C ILE A 199 2.37 54.14 34.38
N ASP A 200 1.86 55.36 34.51
CA ASP A 200 2.67 56.55 34.77
C ASP A 200 3.33 56.49 36.16
N GLU A 201 2.62 56.00 37.17
CA GLU A 201 3.17 55.76 38.51
C GLU A 201 4.25 54.65 38.49
N ASP A 202 3.98 53.53 37.83
CA ASP A 202 4.96 52.43 37.67
C ASP A 202 6.22 52.90 36.91
N LEU A 203 6.05 53.74 35.89
CA LEU A 203 7.15 54.34 35.13
C LEU A 203 7.96 55.32 36.00
N SER A 204 7.30 56.19 36.76
CA SER A 204 7.94 57.12 37.69
C SER A 204 8.77 56.38 38.74
N ARG A 205 8.19 55.34 39.36
CA ARG A 205 8.88 54.47 40.33
C ARG A 205 10.10 53.78 39.70
N CYS A 206 10.00 53.31 38.46
CA CYS A 206 11.15 52.73 37.78
C CYS A 206 12.23 53.77 37.47
N ASN A 207 11.89 54.95 36.97
CA ASN A 207 12.89 55.99 36.71
C ASN A 207 13.65 56.36 37.98
N ASP A 208 12.94 56.58 39.09
CA ASP A 208 13.55 56.85 40.41
C ASP A 208 14.45 55.68 40.88
N LEU A 209 14.00 54.43 40.70
CA LEU A 209 14.80 53.25 41.05
C LEU A 209 16.11 53.19 40.25
N PHE A 210 16.06 53.41 38.94
CA PHE A 210 17.22 53.31 38.07
C PHE A 210 18.19 54.48 38.24
N GLU A 211 17.67 55.69 38.43
CA GLU A 211 18.48 56.90 38.59
C GLU A 211 19.08 56.99 39.99
N ASN A 212 18.26 56.87 41.04
CA ASN A 212 18.71 57.17 42.41
C ASN A 212 19.29 55.93 43.11
N SER A 213 18.66 54.76 42.98
CA SER A 213 19.10 53.56 43.70
C SER A 213 20.17 52.77 42.94
N LEU A 214 20.00 52.59 41.62
CA LEU A 214 21.01 51.89 40.81
C LEU A 214 22.18 52.80 40.39
N LYS A 215 21.96 54.12 40.31
CA LYS A 215 22.94 55.10 39.82
C LYS A 215 23.39 54.82 38.38
N VAL A 216 22.50 54.30 37.55
CA VAL A 216 22.78 54.08 36.12
C VAL A 216 22.46 55.37 35.38
N ARG A 217 23.51 56.12 35.03
CA ARG A 217 23.37 57.37 34.30
C ARG A 217 22.73 57.12 32.93
N GLU A 218 21.82 57.99 32.52
CA GLU A 218 21.22 58.03 31.17
C GLU A 218 20.37 56.81 30.76
N CYS A 219 20.04 55.92 31.70
CA CYS A 219 19.17 54.78 31.41
C CYS A 219 17.77 55.26 30.97
N LYS A 220 17.38 54.94 29.74
CA LYS A 220 16.05 55.27 29.19
C LYS A 220 15.14 54.06 29.17
N ILE A 221 14.01 54.18 29.86
CA ILE A 221 12.96 53.16 29.90
C ILE A 221 12.00 53.40 28.73
N GLU A 222 11.80 52.39 27.88
CA GLU A 222 10.86 52.44 26.75
C GLU A 222 9.45 52.04 27.20
N ARG A 223 9.35 51.02 28.05
CA ARG A 223 8.06 50.46 28.46
C ARG A 223 8.15 49.78 29.82
N VAL A 224 7.08 49.89 30.59
CA VAL A 224 6.88 49.20 31.86
C VAL A 224 5.56 48.43 31.82
N SER A 225 5.54 47.22 32.38
CA SER A 225 4.30 46.45 32.54
C SER A 225 4.40 45.43 33.68
N LYS A 226 3.33 45.25 34.46
CA LYS A 226 3.25 44.19 35.47
C LYS A 226 2.98 42.82 34.80
N LEU A 227 3.66 41.79 35.29
CA LEU A 227 3.55 40.42 34.78
C LEU A 227 2.52 39.62 35.57
N GLY A 228 1.56 39.03 34.85
CA GLY A 228 0.56 38.12 35.41
C GLY A 228 -0.66 38.81 36.05
N ARG A 229 -1.58 37.98 36.56
CA ARG A 229 -2.81 38.44 37.24
C ARG A 229 -2.47 38.92 38.66
N PRO A 230 -3.19 39.93 39.19
CA PRO A 230 -3.08 40.33 40.60
C PRO A 230 -3.21 39.12 41.52
N ARG A 231 -2.40 39.08 42.57
CA ARG A 231 -2.41 37.99 43.54
C ARG A 231 -3.29 38.33 44.73
N GLU A 232 -3.97 37.33 45.27
CA GLU A 232 -4.80 37.46 46.49
C GLU A 232 -3.95 37.61 47.76
N ASP A 233 -2.72 37.11 47.73
CA ASP A 233 -1.78 37.12 48.86
C ASP A 233 -1.10 38.47 49.11
N ASN A 234 -1.60 39.54 48.46
CA ASN A 234 -1.08 40.91 48.50
C ASN A 234 0.41 41.03 48.10
N ARG A 235 1.03 39.99 47.53
CA ARG A 235 2.41 40.07 47.02
C ARG A 235 2.41 40.77 45.68
N SER A 236 3.24 41.81 45.57
CA SER A 236 3.39 42.58 44.34
C SER A 236 3.84 41.71 43.17
N ARG A 237 3.25 41.94 41.99
CA ARG A 237 3.65 41.22 40.79
C ARG A 237 5.02 41.68 40.31
N PRO A 238 5.78 40.78 39.66
CA PRO A 238 6.98 41.18 38.94
C PRO A 238 6.64 42.21 37.86
N MET A 239 7.55 43.13 37.62
CA MET A 239 7.42 44.18 36.62
C MET A 239 8.44 43.94 35.52
N LEU A 240 7.98 43.86 34.28
CA LEU A 240 8.81 43.85 33.08
C LEU A 240 9.13 45.29 32.69
N VAL A 241 10.42 45.59 32.63
CA VAL A 241 10.94 46.89 32.20
C VAL A 241 11.75 46.69 30.94
N GLN A 242 11.32 47.32 29.85
CA GLN A 242 12.03 47.33 28.57
C GLN A 242 12.89 48.60 28.50
N LEU A 243 14.19 48.40 28.33
CA LEU A 243 15.18 49.48 28.23
C LEU A 243 15.46 49.79 26.77
N ARG A 244 16.01 50.98 26.52
CA ARG A 244 16.36 51.41 25.16
C ARG A 244 17.54 50.64 24.58
N SER A 245 18.54 50.33 25.41
CA SER A 245 19.75 49.62 24.99
C SER A 245 19.99 48.36 25.82
N GLU A 246 20.77 47.43 25.25
CA GLU A 246 21.24 46.25 25.99
C GLU A 246 22.31 46.61 27.03
N ASP A 247 23.09 47.66 26.78
CA ASP A 247 24.09 48.17 27.73
C ASP A 247 23.44 48.71 29.00
N ASP A 248 22.29 49.38 28.89
CA ASP A 248 21.49 49.82 30.03
C ASP A 248 21.05 48.63 30.89
N LYS A 249 20.65 47.51 30.25
CA LYS A 249 20.29 46.27 30.95
C LYS A 249 21.47 45.73 31.73
N TRP A 250 22.63 45.58 31.10
CA TRP A 250 23.81 45.02 31.77
C TRP A 250 24.33 45.93 32.88
N SER A 251 24.30 47.24 32.67
CA SER A 251 24.62 48.25 33.68
C SER A 251 23.67 48.17 34.87
N SER A 252 22.36 48.05 34.62
CA SER A 252 21.33 47.91 35.65
C SER A 252 21.49 46.62 36.46
N LEU A 253 21.75 45.49 35.79
CA LEU A 253 21.98 44.21 36.47
C LEU A 253 23.26 44.21 37.31
N THR A 254 24.32 44.87 36.84
CA THR A 254 25.59 44.99 37.57
C THR A 254 25.45 45.90 38.79
N SER A 255 24.72 47.00 38.64
CA SER A 255 24.42 47.95 39.71
C SER A 255 23.34 47.48 40.68
N ALA A 256 22.60 46.42 40.37
CA ALA A 256 21.53 45.88 41.23
C ALA A 256 22.00 45.51 42.65
N LYS A 257 23.29 45.23 42.84
CA LYS A 257 23.89 45.03 44.17
C LYS A 257 23.77 46.26 45.09
N ASN A 258 23.71 47.46 44.51
CA ASN A 258 23.61 48.73 45.24
C ASN A 258 22.27 48.86 45.98
N ILE A 259 21.20 48.22 45.48
CA ILE A 259 19.86 48.24 46.10
C ILE A 259 19.92 47.72 47.55
N LYS A 260 20.81 46.77 47.86
CA LYS A 260 20.95 46.22 49.21
C LYS A 260 21.45 47.24 50.23
N HIS A 261 22.09 48.32 49.76
CA HIS A 261 22.64 49.40 50.57
C HIS A 261 21.72 50.62 50.63
N GLU A 262 20.52 50.53 50.05
CA GLU A 262 19.56 51.62 50.07
C GLU A 262 19.05 51.91 51.48
N THR A 263 18.84 53.19 51.77
CA THR A 263 18.35 53.68 53.07
C THR A 263 16.88 53.39 53.25
N ASN A 264 16.08 53.45 52.18
CA ASN A 264 14.66 53.14 52.20
C ASN A 264 14.43 51.60 52.33
N PRO A 265 13.75 51.13 53.40
CA PRO A 265 13.49 49.71 53.62
C PRO A 265 12.66 49.04 52.54
N GLU A 266 11.76 49.77 51.87
CA GLU A 266 10.94 49.22 50.79
C GLU A 266 11.79 48.96 49.55
N LYS A 267 12.64 49.93 49.18
CA LYS A 267 13.54 49.79 48.04
C LYS A 267 14.56 48.68 48.26
N LYS A 268 15.05 48.49 49.49
CA LYS A 268 16.00 47.41 49.83
C LYS A 268 15.48 45.99 49.54
N LYS A 269 14.16 45.80 49.48
CA LYS A 269 13.53 44.51 49.13
C LYS A 269 13.40 44.28 47.63
N ILE A 270 13.65 45.30 46.81
CA ILE A 270 13.54 45.21 45.35
C ILE A 270 14.65 44.31 44.81
N GLY A 271 14.28 43.40 43.92
CA GLY A 271 15.22 42.53 43.21
C GLY A 271 15.16 42.81 41.71
N ILE A 272 16.30 42.76 41.03
CA ILE A 272 16.37 42.88 39.58
C ILE A 272 16.98 41.60 39.00
N SER A 273 16.37 41.07 37.96
CA SER A 273 16.85 39.89 37.24
C SER A 273 16.72 40.06 35.73
N LYS A 274 17.38 39.16 34.99
CA LYS A 274 17.24 39.08 33.53
C LYS A 274 15.83 38.58 33.17
N ASP A 275 15.25 39.12 32.10
CA ASP A 275 14.09 38.50 31.46
C ASP A 275 14.55 37.29 30.64
N LEU A 276 14.28 36.10 31.17
CA LEU A 276 14.71 34.82 30.60
C LEU A 276 13.57 34.17 29.83
N THR A 277 13.91 33.44 28.77
CA THR A 277 12.95 32.59 28.06
C THR A 277 12.42 31.48 28.98
N LYS A 278 11.39 30.75 28.54
CA LYS A 278 10.88 29.61 29.32
C LYS A 278 11.99 28.55 29.49
N GLU A 279 12.70 28.23 28.42
CA GLU A 279 13.78 27.26 28.43
C GLU A 279 14.95 27.69 29.33
N GLU A 280 15.33 28.97 29.29
CA GLU A 280 16.36 29.53 30.17
C GLU A 280 15.94 29.51 31.64
N ARG A 281 14.68 29.83 31.95
CA ARG A 281 14.15 29.73 33.32
C ARG A 281 14.14 28.30 33.83
N ASP A 282 13.74 27.35 32.99
CA ASP A 282 13.71 25.93 33.35
C ASP A 282 15.13 25.38 33.54
N ALA A 283 16.10 25.83 32.72
CA ALA A 283 17.51 25.53 32.91
C ALA A 283 18.05 26.12 34.22
N GLU A 284 17.78 27.40 34.50
CA GLU A 284 18.23 28.05 35.74
C GLU A 284 17.58 27.41 36.98
N LYS A 285 16.30 27.07 36.92
CA LYS A 285 15.58 26.35 37.99
C LYS A 285 16.23 25.00 38.26
N ARG A 286 16.55 24.22 37.23
CA ARG A 286 17.25 22.93 37.36
C ARG A 286 18.59 23.08 38.07
N VAL A 287 19.40 24.05 37.65
CA VAL A 287 20.73 24.29 38.25
C VAL A 287 20.63 24.76 39.71
N ARG A 288 19.62 25.58 40.03
CA ARG A 288 19.37 25.99 41.42
C ARG A 288 18.83 24.86 42.30
N GLN A 289 18.02 23.97 41.73
CA GLN A 289 17.56 22.77 42.42
C GLN A 289 18.74 21.83 42.71
N GLU A 290 19.61 21.59 41.73
CA GLU A 290 20.82 20.79 41.94
C GLU A 290 21.74 21.42 43.01
N LEU A 291 21.90 22.75 43.01
CA LEU A 291 22.64 23.45 44.06
C LEU A 291 22.03 23.21 45.46
N TYR A 292 20.71 23.28 45.56
CA TYR A 292 19.99 23.05 46.81
C TYR A 292 20.19 21.61 47.30
N GLU A 293 20.05 20.64 46.42
CA GLU A 293 20.26 19.22 46.72
C GLU A 293 21.68 18.96 47.26
N LYS A 294 22.73 19.48 46.59
CA LYS A 294 24.11 19.33 47.09
C LYS A 294 24.32 19.97 48.46
N ARG A 295 23.77 21.15 48.68
CA ARG A 295 23.85 21.81 49.99
C ARG A 295 23.09 21.05 51.07
N SER A 296 21.92 20.49 50.74
CA SER A 296 21.14 19.67 51.68
C SER A 296 21.84 18.36 52.04
N ASN A 297 22.65 17.82 51.12
CA ASN A 297 23.51 16.65 51.35
C ASN A 297 24.80 16.99 52.12
N GLY A 298 24.96 18.23 52.60
CA GLY A 298 26.14 18.67 53.35
C GLY A 298 27.36 19.01 52.48
N GLU A 299 27.24 18.98 51.15
CA GLU A 299 28.33 19.40 50.26
C GLU A 299 28.47 20.93 50.27
N GLN A 300 29.60 21.41 50.82
CA GLN A 300 29.94 22.82 50.88
C GLN A 300 30.73 23.28 49.64
N GLY A 301 30.78 24.59 49.41
CA GLY A 301 31.57 25.22 48.35
C GLY A 301 30.91 25.22 46.96
N TRP A 302 29.66 24.77 46.82
CA TRP A 302 28.95 24.86 45.53
C TRP A 302 28.30 26.24 45.33
N TYR A 303 28.45 26.79 44.12
CA TYR A 303 27.84 28.05 43.69
C TYR A 303 27.42 28.01 42.22
N VAL A 304 26.46 28.85 41.85
CA VAL A 304 26.01 29.00 40.45
C VAL A 304 26.69 30.22 39.83
N LYS A 305 27.35 30.05 38.69
CA LYS A 305 27.92 31.14 37.89
C LYS A 305 27.55 30.90 36.43
N ASN A 306 27.05 31.92 35.74
CA ASN A 306 26.66 31.84 34.33
C ASN A 306 25.74 30.64 34.00
N GLY A 307 24.78 30.34 34.89
CA GLY A 307 23.84 29.24 34.70
C GLY A 307 24.46 27.84 34.79
N LYS A 308 25.67 27.70 35.33
CA LYS A 308 26.34 26.42 35.59
C LYS A 308 26.74 26.32 37.05
N LEU A 309 26.77 25.08 37.54
CA LEU A 309 27.17 24.77 38.90
C LEU A 309 28.69 24.58 38.97
N TYR A 310 29.33 25.27 39.91
CA TYR A 310 30.76 25.18 40.16
C TYR A 310 31.01 24.83 41.62
N ARG A 311 32.08 24.08 41.88
CA ARG A 311 32.60 23.84 43.21
C ARG A 311 33.82 24.71 43.40
N GLU A 312 33.86 25.47 44.49
CA GLU A 312 35.02 26.20 44.94
C GLU A 312 36.13 25.18 45.18
N GLN A 313 37.08 25.12 44.24
CA GLN A 313 38.30 24.36 44.46
C GLN A 313 39.01 25.08 45.60
N ALA A 314 39.34 24.35 46.66
CA ALA A 314 40.22 24.85 47.70
C ALA A 314 41.44 25.44 46.98
N ILE A 315 41.61 26.75 47.04
CA ILE A 315 42.84 27.41 46.64
C ILE A 315 43.90 26.77 47.53
N ARG A 316 44.60 25.75 47.01
CA ARG A 316 45.89 25.35 47.55
C ARG A 316 46.74 26.59 47.35
N ASN A 317 46.89 27.37 48.41
CA ASN A 317 47.90 28.42 48.51
C ASN A 317 49.23 27.81 48.01
N ARG A 318 49.57 28.07 46.75
CA ARG A 318 50.93 27.95 46.26
C ARG A 318 51.50 29.36 46.34
N PHE A 319 52.14 29.57 47.49
CA PHE A 319 53.14 30.57 47.84
C PHE A 319 52.69 32.02 47.91
#